data_AF-A0A1Q9VW73-F1
#
_entry.id   AF-A0A1Q9VW73-F1
#
_cell.length_a   1.000
_cell.length_b   1.000
_cell.length_c   1.000
_cell.angle_alpha   90.00
_cell.angle_beta   90.00
_cell.angle_gamma   90.00
#
_symmetry.space_group_name_H-M   'P 1'
#
loop_
_entity.id
_entity.type
_entity.pdbx_description
1 polymer ?
#
loop_
_entity_poly.entity_id
_entity_poly.type
_entity_poly.pdbx_seq_one_letter_code
_entity_poly.pdbx_strand_id
1 'polypeptide(L)'
;MREASVHAVEEGLTAEVVDGDTVRAEVERIVALEDDARYRAEVSAFLAEHRTHWRRMAVHLCRANAVPTARFLDDVDAIVTATAWEMLERSRQDPGYLRTMRSFLAIVVYTARPKVRSFVDHATAPASGMVAAQRRRRELARTRSELAALRGTAPSVEEAVRATNERLGAHRADVVRQGMVVSEADELVMRGALPFDDALDADTHVDDDPDCVLHPVEVPALLRSVVDAARAEHPARGRVAALWMSEAYGGGGPLPGQDTVVWISRTLGLPRRRTLAHIERVRELAVEQLRTMGIDVGALEHA
;
A
#
# COMPACT_ATOMS: atom_id res chain seq x y z
N MET A 1 12.57 25.25 -22.19
CA MET A 1 12.83 24.00 -21.41
C MET A 1 11.85 23.75 -20.26
N ARG A 2 11.05 24.74 -19.80
CA ARG A 2 9.98 24.52 -18.80
C ARG A 2 8.63 24.07 -19.38
N GLU A 3 8.35 24.32 -20.66
CA GLU A 3 7.09 23.92 -21.30
C GLU A 3 7.01 22.43 -21.65
N ALA A 4 8.14 21.78 -21.96
CA ALA A 4 8.16 20.35 -22.31
C ALA A 4 7.89 19.41 -21.11
N SER A 5 8.24 19.84 -19.89
CA SER A 5 8.05 19.05 -18.67
C SER A 5 6.60 19.14 -18.16
N VAL A 6 5.93 20.29 -18.31
CA VAL A 6 4.51 20.44 -17.98
C VAL A 6 3.65 19.62 -18.96
N HIS A 7 4.02 19.58 -20.24
CA HIS A 7 3.30 18.82 -21.25
C HIS A 7 3.41 17.30 -21.04
N ALA A 8 4.58 16.78 -20.66
CA ALA A 8 4.78 15.36 -20.37
C ALA A 8 4.06 14.90 -19.09
N VAL A 9 3.96 15.78 -18.08
CA VAL A 9 3.21 15.51 -16.84
C VAL A 9 1.70 15.57 -17.09
N GLU A 10 1.22 16.50 -17.91
CA GLU A 10 -0.18 16.52 -18.37
C GLU A 10 -0.52 15.30 -19.22
N GLU A 11 0.35 14.89 -20.14
CA GLU A 11 0.18 13.68 -20.98
C GLU A 11 0.14 12.40 -20.12
N GLY A 12 1.03 12.25 -19.13
CA GLY A 12 1.04 11.11 -18.21
C GLY A 12 -0.17 11.02 -17.29
N LEU A 13 -0.63 12.16 -16.75
CA LEU A 13 -1.87 12.24 -15.94
C LEU A 13 -3.12 12.01 -16.77
N THR A 14 -3.16 12.48 -18.03
CA THR A 14 -4.24 12.14 -18.94
C THR A 14 -4.21 10.67 -19.32
N ALA A 15 -3.05 10.05 -19.51
CA ALA A 15 -2.94 8.64 -19.86
C ALA A 15 -3.46 7.72 -18.75
N GLU A 16 -3.09 7.93 -17.48
CA GLU A 16 -3.55 7.08 -16.36
C GLU A 16 -5.05 7.27 -16.02
N VAL A 17 -5.58 8.49 -16.17
CA VAL A 17 -7.01 8.76 -15.95
C VAL A 17 -7.86 8.24 -17.10
N VAL A 18 -7.36 8.35 -18.34
CA VAL A 18 -7.99 7.75 -19.53
C VAL A 18 -7.99 6.23 -19.39
N ASP A 19 -6.87 5.64 -18.98
CA ASP A 19 -6.69 4.19 -18.82
C ASP A 19 -7.74 3.56 -17.88
N GLY A 20 -7.97 4.15 -16.70
CA GLY A 20 -8.97 3.64 -15.75
C GLY A 20 -10.43 3.66 -16.24
N ASP A 21 -10.80 4.67 -17.04
CA ASP A 21 -12.13 4.78 -17.66
C ASP A 21 -12.26 3.81 -18.86
N THR A 22 -11.19 3.58 -19.63
CA THR A 22 -11.17 2.56 -20.69
C THR A 22 -11.29 1.14 -20.15
N VAL A 23 -10.56 0.81 -19.08
CA VAL A 23 -10.62 -0.53 -18.46
C VAL A 23 -12.03 -0.84 -17.98
N ARG A 24 -12.71 0.14 -17.37
CA ARG A 24 -14.10 -0.06 -16.94
C ARG A 24 -15.03 -0.31 -18.12
N ALA A 25 -14.95 0.50 -19.18
CA ALA A 25 -15.79 0.34 -20.36
C ALA A 25 -15.55 -1.02 -21.04
N GLU A 26 -14.31 -1.48 -21.06
CA GLU A 26 -13.96 -2.82 -21.52
C GLU A 26 -14.56 -3.93 -20.66
N VAL A 27 -14.45 -3.83 -19.34
CA VAL A 27 -15.09 -4.77 -18.42
C VAL A 27 -16.61 -4.81 -18.64
N GLU A 28 -17.27 -3.67 -18.81
CA GLU A 28 -18.70 -3.60 -19.12
C GLU A 28 -19.05 -4.32 -20.43
N ARG A 29 -18.22 -4.17 -21.49
CA ARG A 29 -18.39 -4.91 -22.75
C ARG A 29 -18.24 -6.42 -22.57
N ILE A 30 -17.22 -6.86 -21.83
CA ILE A 30 -16.93 -8.28 -21.61
C ILE A 30 -18.04 -8.94 -20.79
N VAL A 31 -18.44 -8.29 -19.70
CA VAL A 31 -19.48 -8.77 -18.78
C VAL A 31 -20.86 -8.89 -19.46
N ALA A 32 -21.14 -8.07 -20.48
CA ALA A 32 -22.37 -8.13 -21.26
C ALA A 32 -22.44 -9.30 -22.25
N LEU A 33 -21.38 -10.11 -22.39
CA LEU A 33 -21.37 -11.25 -23.31
C LEU A 33 -22.24 -12.40 -22.78
N GLU A 34 -23.25 -12.78 -23.57
CA GLU A 34 -24.14 -13.90 -23.28
C GLU A 34 -23.50 -15.26 -23.57
N ASP A 35 -22.64 -15.35 -24.60
CA ASP A 35 -21.94 -16.58 -24.98
C ASP A 35 -20.79 -16.89 -24.00
N ASP A 36 -20.88 -18.03 -23.32
CA ASP A 36 -19.89 -18.49 -22.35
C ASP A 36 -18.49 -18.71 -22.92
N ALA A 37 -18.39 -19.28 -24.12
CA ALA A 37 -17.10 -19.59 -24.74
C ALA A 37 -16.41 -18.28 -25.15
N ARG A 38 -17.19 -17.36 -25.73
CA ARG A 38 -16.71 -16.02 -26.08
C ARG A 38 -16.33 -15.21 -24.84
N TYR A 39 -17.16 -15.23 -23.80
CA TYR A 39 -16.86 -14.56 -22.53
C TYR A 39 -15.52 -15.03 -21.95
N ARG A 40 -15.29 -16.34 -21.85
CA ARG A 40 -14.03 -16.88 -21.30
C ARG A 40 -12.81 -16.50 -22.14
N ALA A 41 -12.94 -16.48 -23.46
CA ALA A 41 -11.87 -16.06 -24.35
C ALA A 41 -11.52 -14.56 -24.15
N GLU A 42 -12.54 -13.71 -24.07
CA GLU A 42 -12.40 -12.26 -23.90
C GLU A 42 -11.85 -11.91 -22.51
N VAL A 43 -12.29 -12.59 -21.44
CA VAL A 43 -11.69 -12.45 -20.12
C VAL A 43 -10.21 -12.83 -20.13
N SER A 44 -9.85 -13.95 -20.78
CA SER A 44 -8.46 -14.39 -20.85
C SER A 44 -7.58 -13.39 -21.62
N ALA A 45 -8.09 -12.84 -22.73
CA ALA A 45 -7.42 -11.80 -23.49
C ALA A 45 -7.24 -10.51 -22.67
N PHE A 46 -8.31 -10.06 -22.00
CA PHE A 46 -8.29 -8.90 -21.11
C PHE A 46 -7.23 -9.03 -20.00
N LEU A 47 -7.20 -10.17 -19.30
CA LEU A 47 -6.20 -10.39 -18.25
C LEU A 47 -4.77 -10.38 -18.79
N ALA A 48 -4.55 -10.91 -20.00
CA ALA A 48 -3.24 -10.92 -20.64
C ALA A 48 -2.80 -9.52 -21.10
N GLU A 49 -3.71 -8.74 -21.69
CA GLU A 49 -3.46 -7.37 -22.15
C GLU A 49 -3.10 -6.45 -20.98
N HIS A 50 -3.81 -6.59 -19.86
CA HIS A 50 -3.63 -5.76 -18.67
C HIS A 50 -2.56 -6.29 -17.70
N ARG A 51 -1.70 -7.23 -18.13
CA ARG A 51 -0.69 -7.89 -17.27
C ARG A 51 0.23 -6.92 -16.53
N THR A 52 0.58 -5.81 -17.17
CA THR A 52 1.41 -4.77 -16.55
C THR A 52 0.74 -4.17 -15.30
N HIS A 53 -0.58 -3.96 -15.32
CA HIS A 53 -1.31 -3.48 -14.16
C HIS A 53 -1.27 -4.49 -13.02
N TRP A 54 -1.56 -5.76 -13.30
CA TRP A 54 -1.55 -6.83 -12.29
C TRP A 54 -0.17 -6.97 -11.63
N ARG A 55 0.89 -6.95 -12.45
CA ARG A 55 2.26 -7.06 -11.95
C ARG A 55 2.68 -5.86 -11.11
N ARG A 56 2.31 -4.63 -11.50
CA ARG A 56 2.55 -3.42 -10.68
C ARG A 56 1.82 -3.50 -9.33
N MET A 57 0.56 -3.94 -9.34
CA MET A 57 -0.21 -4.16 -8.12
C MET A 57 0.44 -5.22 -7.23
N ALA A 58 0.94 -6.31 -7.82
CA ALA A 58 1.63 -7.37 -7.11
C ALA A 58 2.92 -6.88 -6.44
N VAL A 59 3.77 -6.13 -7.15
CA VAL A 59 4.97 -5.48 -6.57
C VAL A 59 4.60 -4.59 -5.39
N HIS A 60 3.57 -3.75 -5.55
CA HIS A 60 3.09 -2.90 -4.47
C HIS A 60 2.60 -3.71 -3.26
N LEU A 61 1.88 -4.81 -3.50
CA LEU A 61 1.39 -5.68 -2.43
C LEU A 61 2.51 -6.48 -1.75
N CYS A 62 3.55 -6.90 -2.46
CA CYS A 62 4.76 -7.48 -1.86
C CYS A 62 5.43 -6.48 -0.91
N ARG A 63 5.65 -5.24 -1.37
CA ARG A 63 6.22 -4.14 -0.56
C ARG A 63 5.36 -3.82 0.66
N ALA A 64 4.04 -3.72 0.49
CA ALA A 64 3.12 -3.44 1.58
C ALA A 64 3.08 -4.54 2.66
N ASN A 65 3.42 -5.78 2.29
CA ASN A 65 3.55 -6.90 3.23
C ASN A 65 5.00 -7.15 3.68
N ALA A 66 5.95 -6.31 3.26
CA ALA A 66 7.37 -6.41 3.58
C ALA A 66 7.96 -7.79 3.26
N VAL A 67 7.62 -8.35 2.08
CA VAL A 67 8.17 -9.61 1.59
C VAL A 67 9.06 -9.40 0.35
N PRO A 68 10.11 -10.21 0.15
CA PRO A 68 10.99 -10.08 -1.01
C PRO A 68 10.24 -10.26 -2.34
N THR A 69 10.30 -9.24 -3.19
CA THR A 69 9.60 -9.27 -4.49
C THR A 69 10.14 -10.39 -5.37
N ALA A 70 11.46 -10.61 -5.39
CA ALA A 70 12.09 -11.67 -6.20
C ALA A 70 11.56 -13.08 -5.90
N ARG A 71 11.11 -13.34 -4.66
CA ARG A 71 10.60 -14.64 -4.24
C ARG A 71 9.09 -14.78 -4.41
N PHE A 72 8.33 -13.73 -4.11
CA PHE A 72 6.86 -13.82 -3.98
C PHE A 72 6.09 -13.18 -5.14
N LEU A 73 6.75 -12.49 -6.07
CA LEU A 73 6.05 -11.72 -7.10
C LEU A 73 5.12 -12.57 -7.96
N ASP A 74 5.56 -13.74 -8.41
CA ASP A 74 4.74 -14.55 -9.32
C ASP A 74 3.51 -15.15 -8.62
N ASP A 75 3.62 -15.54 -7.34
CA ASP A 75 2.47 -15.99 -6.54
C ASP A 75 1.49 -14.85 -6.25
N VAL A 76 2.01 -13.66 -5.92
CA VAL A 76 1.18 -12.48 -5.65
C VAL A 76 0.50 -11.99 -6.93
N ASP A 77 1.20 -12.01 -8.08
CA ASP A 77 0.64 -11.72 -9.41
C ASP A 77 -0.49 -12.69 -9.77
N ALA A 78 -0.31 -13.99 -9.48
CA ALA A 78 -1.37 -14.99 -9.66
C ALA A 78 -2.59 -14.70 -8.78
N ILE A 79 -2.41 -14.29 -7.52
CA ILE A 79 -3.52 -13.93 -6.62
C ILE A 79 -4.28 -12.69 -7.12
N VAL A 80 -3.55 -11.67 -7.61
CA VAL A 80 -4.16 -10.45 -8.17
C VAL A 80 -4.95 -10.79 -9.43
N THR A 81 -4.36 -11.56 -10.35
CA THR A 81 -4.99 -11.99 -11.60
C THR A 81 -6.22 -12.85 -11.34
N ALA A 82 -6.14 -13.82 -10.42
CA ALA A 82 -7.27 -14.64 -10.00
C ALA A 82 -8.39 -13.79 -9.37
N THR A 83 -8.04 -12.76 -8.60
CA THR A 83 -9.02 -11.84 -8.05
C THR A 83 -9.72 -11.03 -9.14
N ALA A 84 -9.00 -10.56 -10.17
CA ALA A 84 -9.61 -9.92 -11.32
C ALA A 84 -10.59 -10.85 -12.06
N TRP A 85 -10.21 -12.11 -12.28
CA TRP A 85 -11.10 -13.13 -12.85
C TRP A 85 -12.38 -13.32 -12.03
N GLU A 86 -12.25 -13.55 -10.72
CA GLU A 86 -13.41 -13.73 -9.83
C GLU A 86 -14.36 -12.52 -9.84
N MET A 87 -13.79 -11.32 -9.95
CA MET A 87 -14.58 -10.10 -10.02
C MET A 87 -15.34 -9.94 -11.33
N LEU A 88 -14.76 -10.36 -12.45
CA LEU A 88 -15.45 -10.41 -13.75
C LEU A 88 -16.62 -11.41 -13.70
N GLU A 89 -16.37 -12.60 -13.15
CA GLU A 89 -17.40 -13.64 -13.00
C GLU A 89 -18.56 -13.17 -12.12
N ARG A 90 -18.24 -12.55 -10.98
CA ARG A 90 -19.25 -11.96 -10.10
C ARG A 90 -20.03 -10.84 -10.78
N SER A 91 -19.36 -10.01 -11.59
CA SER A 91 -20.01 -8.91 -12.32
C SER A 91 -20.93 -9.42 -13.43
N ARG A 92 -20.64 -10.59 -14.01
CA ARG A 92 -21.51 -11.26 -14.98
C ARG A 92 -22.76 -11.84 -14.33
N GLN A 93 -22.61 -12.43 -13.14
CA GLN A 93 -23.74 -12.98 -12.38
C GLN A 93 -24.63 -11.87 -11.78
N ASP A 94 -24.03 -10.77 -11.35
CA ASP A 94 -24.71 -9.58 -10.83
C ASP A 94 -24.21 -8.30 -11.51
N PRO A 95 -24.84 -7.88 -12.62
CA PRO A 95 -24.49 -6.63 -13.30
C PRO A 95 -24.66 -5.38 -12.43
N GLY A 96 -25.47 -5.46 -11.36
CA GLY A 96 -25.61 -4.39 -10.37
C GLY A 96 -24.32 -4.15 -9.60
N TYR A 97 -23.53 -5.20 -9.34
CA TYR A 97 -22.25 -5.13 -8.66
C TYR A 97 -21.26 -4.21 -9.41
N LEU A 98 -21.15 -4.37 -10.73
CA LEU A 98 -20.25 -3.55 -11.57
C LEU A 98 -20.63 -2.06 -11.55
N ARG A 99 -21.93 -1.73 -11.50
CA ARG A 99 -22.41 -0.34 -11.46
C ARG A 99 -22.01 0.39 -10.17
N THR A 100 -21.81 -0.35 -9.08
CA THR A 100 -21.33 0.23 -7.81
C THR A 100 -19.84 0.56 -7.85
N MET A 101 -19.08 -0.02 -8.78
CA MET A 101 -17.66 0.20 -8.91
C MET A 101 -17.39 1.46 -9.72
N ARG A 102 -16.52 2.32 -9.21
CA ARG A 102 -16.04 3.48 -9.95
C ARG A 102 -14.87 3.13 -10.87
N SER A 103 -13.98 2.25 -10.40
CA SER A 103 -12.81 1.73 -11.13
C SER A 103 -12.68 0.25 -10.85
N PHE A 104 -12.46 -0.55 -11.90
CA PHE A 104 -12.26 -1.98 -11.77
C PHE A 104 -10.89 -2.32 -11.17
N LEU A 105 -9.82 -1.66 -11.64
CA LEU A 105 -8.47 -1.82 -11.11
C LEU A 105 -8.40 -1.55 -9.60
N ALA A 106 -9.10 -0.52 -9.14
CA ALA A 106 -9.20 -0.17 -7.73
C ALA A 106 -9.63 -1.33 -6.83
N ILE A 107 -10.74 -1.92 -7.23
CA ILE A 107 -11.48 -2.86 -6.40
C ILE A 107 -10.79 -4.22 -6.45
N VAL A 108 -10.07 -4.53 -7.54
CA VAL A 108 -9.16 -5.68 -7.62
C VAL A 108 -8.07 -5.56 -6.55
N VAL A 109 -7.34 -4.43 -6.46
CA VAL A 109 -6.28 -4.25 -5.43
C VAL A 109 -6.86 -4.35 -4.03
N TYR A 110 -7.98 -3.67 -3.78
CA TYR A 110 -8.64 -3.69 -2.48
C TYR A 110 -9.04 -5.11 -2.05
N THR A 111 -9.57 -5.91 -2.99
CA THR A 111 -10.04 -7.28 -2.75
C THR A 111 -8.88 -8.28 -2.67
N ALA A 112 -7.81 -8.06 -3.44
CA ALA A 112 -6.63 -8.91 -3.44
C ALA A 112 -5.79 -8.75 -2.16
N ARG A 113 -5.74 -7.54 -1.59
CA ARG A 113 -4.93 -7.22 -0.39
C ARG A 113 -5.12 -8.20 0.79
N PRO A 114 -6.34 -8.50 1.28
CA PRO A 114 -6.51 -9.48 2.35
C PRO A 114 -6.14 -10.91 1.94
N LYS A 115 -6.31 -11.29 0.66
CA LYS A 115 -5.91 -12.62 0.15
C LYS A 115 -4.40 -12.78 0.11
N VAL A 116 -3.69 -11.78 -0.41
CA VAL A 116 -2.22 -11.73 -0.43
C VAL A 116 -1.67 -11.76 0.99
N ARG A 117 -2.26 -10.97 1.90
CA ARG A 117 -1.90 -11.02 3.32
C ARG A 117 -2.05 -12.42 3.89
N SER A 118 -3.18 -13.09 3.62
CA SER A 118 -3.39 -14.46 4.05
C SER A 118 -2.37 -15.41 3.44
N PHE A 119 -2.08 -15.30 2.15
CA PHE A 119 -1.07 -16.12 1.48
C PHE A 119 0.30 -15.96 2.13
N VAL A 120 0.78 -14.73 2.31
CA VAL A 120 2.07 -14.44 2.96
C VAL A 120 2.13 -15.01 4.38
N ASP A 121 1.04 -14.85 5.14
CA ASP A 121 0.92 -15.40 6.49
C ASP A 121 1.09 -16.93 6.52
N HIS A 122 0.66 -17.64 5.47
CA HIS A 122 0.78 -19.10 5.41
C HIS A 122 2.09 -19.54 4.75
N ALA A 123 2.56 -18.84 3.72
CA ALA A 123 3.78 -19.18 2.98
C ALA A 123 5.04 -18.99 3.82
N THR A 124 4.99 -18.12 4.83
CA THR A 124 6.11 -17.87 5.75
C THR A 124 5.98 -18.64 7.07
N ALA A 125 4.86 -19.33 7.32
CA ALA A 125 4.61 -20.07 8.55
C ALA A 125 4.75 -21.60 8.32
N PRO A 126 5.82 -22.24 8.81
CA PRO A 126 6.03 -23.68 8.59
C PRO A 126 5.00 -24.60 9.26
N ALA A 127 4.18 -24.07 10.18
CA ALA A 127 3.04 -24.78 10.78
C ALA A 127 1.86 -23.85 11.15
N SER A 128 0.63 -24.39 11.14
CA SER A 128 -0.64 -23.66 11.34
C SER A 128 -0.72 -22.83 12.65
N GLY A 129 0.02 -23.20 13.70
CA GLY A 129 0.10 -22.44 14.97
C GLY A 129 0.97 -21.18 14.92
N MET A 130 1.83 -21.02 13.90
CA MET A 130 2.83 -19.95 13.83
C MET A 130 2.33 -18.66 13.17
N VAL A 131 1.17 -18.70 12.50
CA VAL A 131 0.54 -17.52 11.89
C VAL A 131 0.21 -16.46 12.94
N ALA A 132 -0.31 -16.86 14.11
CA ALA A 132 -0.58 -15.94 15.21
C ALA A 132 0.72 -15.31 15.76
N ALA A 133 1.78 -16.11 15.88
CA ALA A 133 3.10 -15.63 16.32
C ALA A 133 3.70 -14.61 15.34
N GLN A 134 3.64 -14.86 14.04
CA GLN A 134 4.10 -13.89 13.04
C GLN A 134 3.27 -12.61 13.00
N ARG A 135 1.95 -12.71 13.19
CA ARG A 135 1.08 -11.53 13.31
C ARG A 135 1.48 -10.68 14.52
N ARG A 136 1.75 -11.29 15.67
CA ARG A 136 2.27 -10.60 16.87
C ARG A 136 3.63 -9.95 16.61
N ARG A 137 4.56 -10.65 15.97
CA ARG A 137 5.90 -10.11 15.63
C ARG A 137 5.84 -8.89 14.72
N ARG A 138 4.99 -8.89 13.69
CA ARG A 138 4.81 -7.71 12.81
C ARG A 138 4.21 -6.53 13.55
N GLU A 139 3.22 -6.77 14.40
CA GLU A 139 2.64 -5.70 15.23
C GLU A 139 3.68 -5.11 16.18
N LEU A 140 4.53 -5.95 16.79
CA LEU A 140 5.63 -5.54 17.66
C LEU A 140 6.70 -4.74 16.91
N ALA A 141 7.17 -5.25 15.77
CA ALA A 141 8.14 -4.58 14.91
C ALA A 141 7.61 -3.21 14.45
N ARG A 142 6.34 -3.14 14.03
CA ARG A 142 5.69 -1.87 13.66
C ARG A 142 5.70 -0.87 14.82
N THR A 143 5.31 -1.30 16.02
CA THR A 143 5.32 -0.43 17.21
C THR A 143 6.72 0.03 17.58
N ARG A 144 7.74 -0.85 17.48
CA ARG A 144 9.14 -0.48 17.74
C ARG A 144 9.60 0.62 16.81
N SER A 145 9.36 0.46 15.51
CA SER A 145 9.74 1.46 14.52
C SER A 145 8.95 2.77 14.70
N GLU A 146 7.66 2.70 15.02
CA GLU A 146 6.85 3.89 15.35
C GLU A 146 7.40 4.64 16.57
N LEU A 147 7.74 3.93 17.66
CA LEU A 147 8.33 4.51 18.87
C LEU A 147 9.73 5.07 18.61
N ALA A 148 10.56 4.36 17.85
CA ALA A 148 11.89 4.81 17.47
C ALA A 148 11.83 6.09 16.64
N ALA A 149 10.92 6.14 15.66
CA ALA A 149 10.70 7.32 14.82
C ALA A 149 10.16 8.52 15.61
N LEU A 150 9.31 8.29 16.63
CA LEU A 150 8.77 9.37 17.46
C LEU A 150 9.79 9.91 18.47
N ARG A 151 10.70 9.07 18.96
CA ARG A 151 11.62 9.40 20.05
C ARG A 151 13.04 9.71 19.58
N GLY A 152 13.38 9.36 18.35
CA GLY A 152 14.74 9.45 17.81
C GLY A 152 15.71 8.43 18.43
N THR A 153 15.23 7.49 19.25
CA THR A 153 16.03 6.47 19.94
C THR A 153 15.28 5.14 19.99
N ALA A 154 16.01 4.02 19.98
CA ALA A 154 15.40 2.69 19.99
C ALA A 154 14.66 2.42 21.32
N PRO A 155 13.38 2.01 21.28
CA PRO A 155 12.61 1.71 22.49
C PRO A 155 13.09 0.41 23.16
N SER A 156 12.93 0.35 24.49
CA SER A 156 13.20 -0.87 25.24
C SER A 156 12.22 -2.00 24.85
N VAL A 157 12.56 -3.25 25.18
CA VAL A 157 11.68 -4.41 24.90
C VAL A 157 10.34 -4.25 25.63
N GLU A 158 10.39 -3.96 26.93
CA GLU A 158 9.20 -3.77 27.77
C GLU A 158 8.31 -2.63 27.24
N GLU A 159 8.92 -1.52 26.80
CA GLU A 159 8.19 -0.39 26.22
C GLU A 159 7.47 -0.78 24.93
N ALA A 160 8.15 -1.50 24.04
CA ALA A 160 7.58 -1.94 22.77
C ALA A 160 6.44 -2.95 22.97
N VAL A 161 6.61 -3.92 23.87
CA VAL A 161 5.59 -4.92 24.19
C VAL A 161 4.36 -4.25 24.82
N ARG A 162 4.56 -3.38 25.80
CA ARG A 162 3.48 -2.64 26.47
C ARG A 162 2.69 -1.79 25.47
N ALA A 163 3.37 -0.95 24.68
CA ALA A 163 2.73 -0.08 23.71
C ALA A 163 1.97 -0.88 22.63
N THR A 164 2.51 -2.04 22.22
CA THR A 164 1.85 -2.92 21.24
C THR A 164 0.56 -3.50 21.81
N ASN A 165 0.60 -4.01 23.04
CA ASN A 165 -0.58 -4.58 23.70
C ASN A 165 -1.64 -3.51 24.01
N GLU A 166 -1.25 -2.30 24.41
CA GLU A 166 -2.16 -1.16 24.59
C GLU A 166 -2.87 -0.81 23.27
N ARG A 167 -2.12 -0.72 22.16
CA ARG A 167 -2.68 -0.46 20.83
C ARG A 167 -3.64 -1.57 20.39
N LEU A 168 -3.25 -2.84 20.57
CA LEU A 168 -4.09 -3.98 20.19
C LEU A 168 -5.36 -4.05 21.05
N GLY A 169 -5.26 -3.77 22.35
CA GLY A 169 -6.39 -3.74 23.27
C GLY A 169 -7.39 -2.62 22.97
N ALA A 170 -6.93 -1.48 22.47
CA ALA A 170 -7.81 -0.38 22.05
C ALA A 170 -8.62 -0.69 20.78
N HIS A 171 -8.07 -1.50 19.87
CA HIS A 171 -8.64 -1.75 18.55
C HIS A 171 -9.35 -3.10 18.40
N ARG A 172 -9.16 -4.05 19.32
CA ARG A 172 -9.73 -5.40 19.23
C ARG A 172 -10.57 -5.71 20.46
N ALA A 173 -11.76 -6.26 20.22
CA ALA A 173 -12.72 -6.60 21.28
C ALA A 173 -12.19 -7.65 22.28
N ASP A 174 -11.31 -8.57 21.85
CA ASP A 174 -10.72 -9.59 22.71
C ASP A 174 -9.35 -10.06 22.17
N VAL A 175 -8.28 -9.40 22.58
CA VAL A 175 -6.89 -9.68 22.13
C VAL A 175 -6.40 -11.05 22.61
N VAL A 176 -6.85 -11.48 23.79
CA VAL A 176 -6.44 -12.73 24.45
C VAL A 176 -7.01 -13.92 23.69
N ARG A 177 -8.32 -13.91 23.43
CA ARG A 177 -9.00 -14.99 22.69
C ARG A 177 -8.55 -15.09 21.24
N GLN A 178 -8.03 -14.00 20.67
CA GLN A 178 -7.44 -13.95 19.33
C GLN A 178 -5.95 -14.36 19.30
N GLY A 179 -5.33 -14.68 20.43
CA GLY A 179 -3.93 -15.09 20.50
C GLY A 179 -2.94 -13.98 20.09
N MET A 180 -3.31 -12.72 20.28
CA MET A 180 -2.56 -11.54 19.83
C MET A 180 -1.82 -10.81 20.95
N VAL A 181 -1.84 -11.34 22.18
CA VAL A 181 -1.06 -10.80 23.29
C VAL A 181 0.42 -11.02 23.00
N VAL A 182 1.14 -9.93 22.81
CA VAL A 182 2.58 -9.92 22.54
C VAL A 182 3.35 -10.06 23.85
N SER A 183 4.42 -10.83 23.82
CA SER A 183 5.32 -11.05 24.97
C SER A 183 6.77 -10.75 24.60
N GLU A 184 7.65 -10.68 25.60
CA GLU A 184 9.10 -10.54 25.39
C GLU A 184 9.72 -11.73 24.64
N ALA A 185 9.09 -12.91 24.70
CA ALA A 185 9.52 -14.05 23.90
C ALA A 185 9.35 -13.79 22.40
N ASP A 186 8.32 -13.03 21.99
CA ASP A 186 8.14 -12.64 20.60
C ASP A 186 9.27 -11.67 20.14
N GLU A 187 9.82 -10.86 21.06
CA GLU A 187 10.98 -10.00 20.83
C GLU A 187 12.29 -10.80 20.75
N LEU A 188 12.51 -11.74 21.67
CA LEU A 188 13.74 -12.55 21.70
C LEU A 188 13.90 -13.40 20.45
N VAL A 189 12.79 -13.92 19.90
CA VAL A 189 12.83 -14.61 18.61
C VAL A 189 13.04 -13.63 17.45
N MET A 190 12.47 -12.42 17.49
CA MET A 190 12.74 -11.38 16.48
C MET A 190 14.22 -10.92 16.49
N ARG A 191 14.91 -10.98 17.65
CA ARG A 191 16.34 -10.67 17.81
C ARG A 191 17.29 -11.84 17.51
N GLY A 192 16.76 -13.01 17.14
CA GLY A 192 17.57 -14.21 16.87
C GLY A 192 18.28 -14.81 18.09
N ALA A 193 17.82 -14.51 19.32
CA ALA A 193 18.54 -14.85 20.57
C ALA A 193 18.18 -16.22 21.16
N LEU A 194 17.34 -17.03 20.50
CA LEU A 194 17.03 -18.41 20.87
C LEU A 194 17.25 -19.32 19.65
N PRO A 195 18.09 -20.38 19.73
CA PRO A 195 18.20 -21.39 18.68
C PRO A 195 17.11 -22.46 18.90
N PHE A 196 16.64 -23.18 17.89
CA PHE A 196 17.40 -24.38 17.51
C PHE A 196 17.20 -24.88 16.07
N ASP A 197 16.02 -24.69 15.47
CA ASP A 197 15.72 -25.00 14.05
C ASP A 197 14.92 -23.85 13.39
N ASP A 198 14.67 -22.77 14.13
CA ASP A 198 13.76 -21.67 13.81
C ASP A 198 14.44 -20.47 13.09
N ALA A 199 15.67 -20.67 12.62
CA ALA A 199 16.46 -19.75 11.78
C ALA A 199 16.65 -20.26 10.33
N LEU A 200 16.06 -21.40 9.97
CA LEU A 200 16.45 -22.20 8.80
C LEU A 200 15.98 -21.72 7.41
N ASP A 201 15.39 -20.53 7.28
CA ASP A 201 15.06 -19.91 5.96
C ASP A 201 15.20 -18.36 5.99
N ALA A 202 16.25 -17.86 6.65
CA ALA A 202 16.47 -16.42 6.80
C ALA A 202 16.94 -15.74 5.48
N ASP A 203 15.97 -15.48 4.59
CA ASP A 203 15.96 -14.41 3.57
C ASP A 203 14.80 -13.43 3.87
N THR A 204 14.53 -13.21 5.16
CA THR A 204 13.32 -12.48 5.64
C THR A 204 13.63 -11.18 6.38
N HIS A 205 14.87 -10.69 6.33
CA HIS A 205 15.18 -9.34 6.76
C HIS A 205 14.99 -8.38 5.59
N VAL A 206 14.08 -7.42 5.77
CA VAL A 206 13.85 -6.25 4.90
C VAL A 206 15.08 -5.33 4.88
N ASP A 207 16.08 -5.61 5.73
CA ASP A 207 17.31 -4.83 5.85
C ASP A 207 18.22 -4.91 4.60
N ASP A 208 18.04 -5.90 3.71
CA ASP A 208 18.87 -6.12 2.51
C ASP A 208 18.05 -6.16 1.20
N ASP A 209 17.06 -5.28 0.99
CA ASP A 209 16.65 -4.95 -0.39
C ASP A 209 17.53 -3.80 -0.89
N PRO A 210 18.62 -4.08 -1.64
CA PRO A 210 19.59 -3.06 -2.06
C PRO A 210 19.02 -1.97 -2.97
N ASP A 211 17.77 -2.14 -3.46
CA ASP A 211 17.12 -1.23 -4.39
C ASP A 211 16.12 -0.26 -3.72
N CYS A 212 15.99 -0.27 -2.39
CA CYS A 212 15.07 0.62 -1.67
C CYS A 212 15.75 1.93 -1.24
N VAL A 213 15.44 3.04 -1.92
CA VAL A 213 15.90 4.42 -1.57
C VAL A 213 15.45 4.86 -0.17
N LEU A 214 14.30 4.35 0.29
CA LEU A 214 13.78 4.52 1.65
C LEU A 214 13.24 3.19 2.14
N HIS A 215 13.60 2.82 3.36
CA HIS A 215 13.04 1.62 3.98
C HIS A 215 11.53 1.84 4.28
N PRO A 216 10.65 0.83 4.12
CA PRO A 216 9.20 0.97 4.34
C PRO A 216 8.77 1.54 5.71
N VAL A 217 9.67 1.53 6.71
CA VAL A 217 9.44 2.09 8.05
C VAL A 217 9.88 3.55 8.20
N GLU A 218 10.75 4.03 7.31
CA GLU A 218 11.20 5.42 7.26
C GLU A 218 10.18 6.30 6.55
N VAL A 219 9.46 5.71 5.57
CA VAL A 219 8.40 6.38 4.81
C VAL A 219 7.35 7.04 5.73
N PRO A 220 6.77 6.38 6.75
CA PRO A 220 5.84 7.04 7.69
C PRO A 220 6.43 8.22 8.45
N ALA A 221 7.71 8.16 8.83
CA ALA A 221 8.37 9.25 9.55
C ALA A 221 8.59 10.45 8.64
N LEU A 222 9.06 10.23 7.41
CA LEU A 222 9.17 11.24 6.37
C LEU A 222 7.81 11.90 6.09
N LEU A 223 6.76 11.10 5.86
CA LEU A 223 5.43 11.62 5.57
C LEU A 223 4.86 12.45 6.72
N ARG A 224 5.04 12.02 7.98
CA ARG A 224 4.65 12.82 9.15
C ARG A 224 5.42 14.14 9.20
N SER A 225 6.74 14.11 8.97
CA SER A 225 7.56 15.32 8.92
C SER A 225 7.06 16.32 7.88
N VAL A 226 6.69 15.85 6.68
CA VAL A 226 6.12 16.68 5.62
C VAL A 226 4.75 17.25 6.02
N VAL A 227 3.88 16.44 6.62
CA VAL A 227 2.55 16.89 7.09
C VAL A 227 2.68 17.93 8.19
N ASP A 228 3.60 17.74 9.14
CA ASP A 228 3.82 18.67 10.25
C ASP A 228 4.45 19.98 9.75
N ALA A 229 5.42 19.92 8.84
CA ALA A 229 5.97 21.10 8.17
C ALA A 229 4.88 21.88 7.40
N ALA A 230 4.03 21.17 6.64
CA ALA A 230 2.92 21.76 5.93
C ALA A 230 1.88 22.41 6.86
N ARG A 231 1.63 21.79 8.02
CA ARG A 231 0.72 22.30 9.04
C ARG A 231 1.28 23.54 9.73
N ALA A 232 2.59 23.56 10.00
CA ALA A 232 3.28 24.70 10.61
C ALA A 232 3.20 25.95 9.71
N GLU A 233 3.27 25.79 8.39
CA GLU A 233 3.10 26.92 7.47
C GLU A 233 1.63 27.36 7.33
N HIS A 234 0.69 26.41 7.22
CA HIS A 234 -0.73 26.73 7.09
C HIS A 234 -1.65 25.57 7.50
N PRO A 235 -2.63 25.75 8.42
CA PRO A 235 -3.48 24.67 8.90
C PRO A 235 -4.24 23.91 7.80
N ALA A 236 -4.74 24.62 6.76
CA ALA A 236 -5.40 23.96 5.64
C ALA A 236 -4.43 23.16 4.76
N ARG A 237 -3.16 23.60 4.66
CA ARG A 237 -2.12 22.89 3.91
C ARG A 237 -1.74 21.59 4.62
N GLY A 238 -1.63 21.61 5.95
CA GLY A 238 -1.44 20.38 6.74
C GLY A 238 -2.57 19.36 6.56
N ARG A 239 -3.83 19.81 6.44
CA ARG A 239 -4.97 18.92 6.14
C ARG A 239 -4.92 18.37 4.71
N VAL A 240 -4.56 19.21 3.73
CA VAL A 240 -4.33 18.77 2.35
C VAL A 240 -3.20 17.75 2.28
N ALA A 241 -2.07 18.01 2.95
CA ALA A 241 -0.92 17.11 3.00
C ALA A 241 -1.28 15.75 3.61
N ALA A 242 -2.01 15.75 4.72
CA ALA A 242 -2.44 14.51 5.38
C ALA A 242 -3.32 13.65 4.46
N LEU A 243 -4.25 14.26 3.72
CA LEU A 243 -5.11 13.54 2.77
C LEU A 243 -4.33 13.08 1.53
N TRP A 244 -3.49 13.95 0.97
CA TRP A 244 -2.73 13.66 -0.24
C TRP A 244 -1.72 12.53 -0.02
N MET A 245 -1.05 12.52 1.13
CA MET A 245 -0.05 11.52 1.48
C MET A 245 -0.66 10.24 2.09
N SER A 246 -1.97 10.21 2.39
CA SER A 246 -2.63 9.07 3.05
C SER A 246 -2.70 7.81 2.18
N GLU A 247 -2.62 7.96 0.86
CA GLU A 247 -2.59 6.85 -0.09
C GLU A 247 -1.36 5.96 0.11
N ALA A 248 -0.23 6.55 0.50
CA ALA A 248 1.04 5.85 0.70
C ALA A 248 1.04 4.89 1.91
N TYR A 249 0.06 4.96 2.82
CA TYR A 249 0.11 4.16 4.06
C TYR A 249 -1.25 3.64 4.58
N GLY A 250 -2.34 4.36 4.33
CA GLY A 250 -3.62 4.10 5.02
C GLY A 250 -4.72 3.48 4.16
N GLY A 251 -4.56 3.47 2.83
CA GLY A 251 -5.67 3.13 1.93
C GLY A 251 -6.86 4.08 2.05
N GLY A 252 -6.67 5.28 2.64
CA GLY A 252 -7.67 6.33 2.83
C GLY A 252 -7.64 7.43 1.76
N GLY A 253 -6.89 7.21 0.69
CA GLY A 253 -6.82 8.09 -0.47
C GLY A 253 -8.13 8.13 -1.26
N PRO A 254 -8.18 8.93 -2.34
CA PRO A 254 -9.32 8.92 -3.25
C PRO A 254 -9.63 7.50 -3.71
N LEU A 255 -10.91 7.16 -3.85
CA LEU A 255 -11.29 5.91 -4.52
C LEU A 255 -10.59 5.91 -5.89
N PRO A 256 -9.91 4.82 -6.30
CA PRO A 256 -9.15 4.89 -7.54
C PRO A 256 -10.08 5.19 -8.74
N GLY A 257 -9.59 6.01 -9.68
CA GLY A 257 -10.42 6.69 -10.69
C GLY A 257 -11.05 8.03 -10.21
N GLN A 258 -10.66 8.55 -9.05
CA GLN A 258 -10.97 9.93 -8.63
C GLN A 258 -9.74 10.81 -8.75
N ASP A 259 -9.88 11.95 -9.44
CA ASP A 259 -8.89 13.03 -9.42
C ASP A 259 -8.64 13.42 -7.95
N THR A 260 -7.41 13.19 -7.49
CA THR A 260 -6.96 13.42 -6.12
C THR A 260 -7.16 14.87 -5.66
N VAL A 261 -6.98 15.83 -6.57
CA VAL A 261 -7.21 17.25 -6.31
C VAL A 261 -8.70 17.53 -6.11
N VAL A 262 -9.56 16.97 -6.97
CA VAL A 262 -11.02 17.10 -6.88
C VAL A 262 -11.55 16.45 -5.60
N TRP A 263 -11.04 15.27 -5.25
CA TRP A 263 -11.40 14.59 -4.02
C TRP A 263 -11.01 15.42 -2.78
N ILE A 264 -9.76 15.87 -2.68
CA ILE A 264 -9.31 16.71 -1.55
C ILE A 264 -10.10 18.03 -1.49
N SER A 265 -10.34 18.67 -2.65
CA SER A 265 -11.15 19.88 -2.78
C SER A 265 -12.55 19.70 -2.19
N ARG A 266 -13.25 18.59 -2.53
CA ARG A 266 -14.57 18.26 -2.00
C ARG A 266 -14.53 17.92 -0.52
N THR A 267 -13.57 17.09 -0.10
CA THR A 267 -13.41 16.64 1.29
C THR A 267 -13.16 17.80 2.24
N LEU A 268 -12.41 18.82 1.82
CA LEU A 268 -12.05 19.97 2.64
C LEU A 268 -12.89 21.23 2.38
N GLY A 269 -13.81 21.19 1.42
CA GLY A 269 -14.59 22.37 0.99
C GLY A 269 -13.71 23.50 0.43
N LEU A 270 -12.58 23.17 -0.20
CA LEU A 270 -11.61 24.13 -0.73
C LEU A 270 -11.78 24.30 -2.25
N PRO A 271 -11.63 25.51 -2.81
CA PRO A 271 -11.59 25.69 -4.28
C PRO A 271 -10.45 24.89 -4.91
N ARG A 272 -10.71 24.22 -6.04
CA ARG A 272 -9.72 23.38 -6.76
C ARG A 272 -8.37 24.07 -6.96
N ARG A 273 -8.38 25.35 -7.37
CA ARG A 273 -7.17 26.17 -7.55
C ARG A 273 -6.35 26.32 -6.27
N ARG A 274 -7.01 26.46 -5.11
CA ARG A 274 -6.33 26.53 -3.81
C ARG A 274 -5.81 25.17 -3.36
N THR A 275 -6.54 24.09 -3.65
CA THR A 275 -6.07 22.73 -3.39
C THR A 275 -4.80 22.41 -4.16
N LEU A 276 -4.74 22.76 -5.46
CA LEU A 276 -3.53 22.62 -6.28
C LEU A 276 -2.35 23.36 -5.68
N ALA A 277 -2.51 24.65 -5.36
CA ALA A 277 -1.44 25.44 -4.75
C ALA A 277 -0.96 24.87 -3.41
N HIS A 278 -1.84 24.24 -2.62
CA HIS A 278 -1.42 23.52 -1.42
C HIS A 278 -0.63 22.26 -1.74
N ILE A 279 -1.07 21.46 -2.72
CA ILE A 279 -0.37 20.23 -3.14
C ILE A 279 1.03 20.56 -3.69
N GLU A 280 1.15 21.59 -4.54
CA GLU A 280 2.44 22.04 -5.08
C GLU A 280 3.41 22.39 -3.95
N ARG A 281 2.97 23.19 -2.97
CA ARG A 281 3.82 23.52 -1.82
C ARG A 281 4.15 22.31 -0.94
N VAL A 282 3.23 21.37 -0.78
CA VAL A 282 3.50 20.12 -0.05
C VAL A 282 4.54 19.27 -0.80
N ARG A 283 4.53 19.26 -2.13
CA ARG A 283 5.55 18.59 -2.94
C ARG A 283 6.92 19.22 -2.74
N GLU A 284 7.02 20.55 -2.70
CA GLU A 284 8.26 21.25 -2.39
C GLU A 284 8.79 20.85 -1.00
N LEU A 285 7.93 20.86 0.02
CA LEU A 285 8.29 20.44 1.37
C LEU A 285 8.76 18.97 1.43
N ALA A 286 8.14 18.08 0.64
CA ALA A 286 8.58 16.69 0.55
C ALA A 286 9.98 16.57 -0.05
N VAL A 287 10.27 17.32 -1.10
CA VAL A 287 11.61 17.37 -1.72
C VAL A 287 12.64 17.97 -0.77
N GLU A 288 12.30 19.03 -0.05
CA GLU A 288 13.17 19.62 0.99
C GLU A 288 13.51 18.61 2.09
N GLN A 289 12.54 17.80 2.52
CA GLN A 289 12.78 16.77 3.54
C GLN A 289 13.61 15.60 3.01
N LEU A 290 13.37 15.15 1.78
CA LEU A 290 14.21 14.14 1.14
C LEU A 290 15.66 14.60 1.01
N ARG A 291 15.90 15.85 0.61
CA ARG A 291 17.26 16.43 0.55
C ARG A 291 17.91 16.52 1.92
N THR A 292 17.14 16.84 2.96
CA THR A 292 17.63 16.86 4.35
C THR A 292 18.10 15.48 4.80
N MET A 293 17.45 14.42 4.29
CA MET A 293 17.86 13.03 4.50
C MET A 293 19.01 12.58 3.58
N GLY A 294 19.58 13.48 2.76
CA GLY A 294 20.66 13.17 1.83
C GLY A 294 20.23 12.51 0.52
N ILE A 295 18.93 12.47 0.22
CA ILE A 295 18.39 11.86 -1.00
C ILE A 295 18.31 12.93 -2.10
N ASP A 296 19.06 12.71 -3.18
CA ASP A 296 18.98 13.56 -4.36
C ASP A 296 17.81 13.14 -5.26
N VAL A 297 16.74 13.94 -5.23
CA VAL A 297 15.55 13.72 -6.04
C VAL A 297 15.84 13.89 -7.55
N GLY A 298 16.87 14.65 -7.92
CA GLY A 298 17.27 14.83 -9.34
C GLY A 298 17.92 13.59 -9.95
N ALA A 299 18.46 12.68 -9.12
CA ALA A 299 19.03 11.42 -9.59
C ALA A 299 17.96 10.33 -9.86
N LEU A 300 16.74 10.52 -9.35
CA LEU A 300 15.63 9.57 -9.49
C LEU A 300 14.87 9.68 -10.83
N GLU A 301 15.14 10.72 -11.64
CA GLU A 301 14.52 10.86 -12.97
C GLU A 301 15.14 9.94 -14.03
N HIS A 302 16.19 9.16 -13.71
CA HIS A 302 16.97 8.34 -14.66
C HIS A 302 17.11 6.86 -14.24
N ALA A 303 16.34 6.40 -13.24
CA ALA A 303 16.27 5.01 -12.79
C ALA A 303 14.88 4.41 -13.11
#